data_AF-A0A6L7TIP6-F1
#
_entry.id   AF-A0A6L7TIP6-F1
#
_cell.length_a   1.000
_cell.length_b   1.000
_cell.length_c   1.000
_cell.angle_alpha   90.00
_cell.angle_beta   90.00
_cell.angle_gamma   90.00
#
_symmetry.space_group_name_H-M   'P 1'
#
loop_
_entity.id
_entity.type
_entity.pdbx_description
1 polymer ?
#
loop_
_entity_poly.entity_id
_entity_poly.type
_entity_poly.pdbx_seq_one_letter_code
_entity_poly.pdbx_strand_id
1 'polypeptide(L)' 'MDEKSASPKCPSCGVAGIEHFVSKESTSRSRYREPWFFVIYCDQCGHVYNVIAKHVFAQTATRVVLPNENVE' A
#
# COMPACT_ATOMS: atom_id res chain seq x y z
N MET A 1 11.39 24.18 19.44
CA MET A 1 10.57 23.00 19.78
C MET A 1 11.12 21.87 18.95
N ASP A 2 12.14 21.20 19.48
CA ASP A 2 12.83 20.11 18.81
C ASP A 2 12.02 18.83 19.08
N GLU A 3 11.06 18.56 18.18
CA GLU A 3 10.42 17.25 18.07
C GLU A 3 11.55 16.24 17.83
N LYS A 4 11.97 15.56 18.89
CA LYS A 4 12.98 14.50 18.87
C LYS A 4 12.36 13.29 18.17
N SER A 5 12.10 13.41 16.86
CA SER A 5 11.69 12.33 15.99
C SER A 5 12.81 11.31 16.00
N ALA A 6 12.66 10.27 16.82
CA ALA A 6 13.55 9.13 16.81
C ALA A 6 13.51 8.55 15.39
N SER A 7 14.60 8.69 14.64
CA SER A 7 14.70 8.12 13.31
C SER A 7 14.42 6.61 13.41
N PRO A 8 13.54 6.07 12.55
CA PRO A 8 13.16 4.66 12.63
C PRO A 8 14.41 3.81 12.42
N LYS A 9 14.50 2.71 13.19
CA LYS A 9 15.60 1.76 13.12
C LYS A 9 15.14 0.42 12.60
N CYS A 10 15.94 -0.20 11.75
CA CYS A 10 15.68 -1.56 11.34
C CYS A 10 15.90 -2.53 12.51
N PRO A 11 14.92 -3.37 12.88
CA PRO A 11 15.10 -4.32 13.97
C PRO A 11 16.06 -5.46 13.60
N SER A 12 16.32 -5.68 12.31
CA SER A 12 17.18 -6.76 11.83
C SER A 12 18.65 -6.36 11.73
N CYS A 13 18.97 -5.17 11.19
CA CYS A 13 20.36 -4.74 11.00
C CYS A 13 20.74 -3.46 11.76
N GLY A 14 19.78 -2.81 12.43
CA GLY A 14 20.03 -1.63 13.26
C GLY A 14 20.22 -0.33 12.50
N VAL A 15 20.20 -0.32 11.16
CA VAL A 15 20.32 0.90 10.36
C VAL A 15 19.22 1.88 10.74
N ALA A 16 19.58 3.16 10.91
CA ALA A 16 18.68 4.22 11.34
C ALA A 16 18.45 5.20 10.18
N GLY A 17 17.21 5.65 9.99
CA GLY A 17 16.84 6.57 8.93
C GLY A 17 15.64 6.07 8.15
N ILE A 18 14.73 6.97 7.79
CA ILE A 18 13.50 6.63 7.03
C ILE A 18 13.82 6.24 5.58
N GLU A 19 14.92 6.77 5.04
CA GLU A 19 15.44 6.49 3.70
C GLU A 19 15.75 5.01 3.47
N HIS A 20 16.02 4.26 4.54
CA HIS A 20 16.29 2.83 4.48
C HIS A 20 15.03 1.97 4.39
N PHE A 21 13.83 2.56 4.50
CA PHE A 21 12.55 1.86 4.43
C PHE A 21 11.90 2.15 3.08
N VAL A 22 12.11 1.25 2.14
CA VAL A 22 11.69 1.43 0.75
C VAL A 22 10.44 0.63 0.45
N SER A 23 9.57 1.17 -0.41
CA SER A 23 8.45 0.44 -0.99
C SER A 23 8.77 0.03 -2.43
N LYS A 24 8.40 -1.21 -2.81
CA LYS A 24 8.58 -1.71 -4.17
C LYS A 24 7.32 -2.37 -4.69
N GLU A 25 6.98 -2.03 -5.92
CA GLU A 25 5.87 -2.62 -6.67
C GLU A 25 6.09 -4.11 -6.95
N SER A 26 5.01 -4.89 -6.90
CA SER A 26 5.03 -6.26 -7.40
C SER A 26 5.36 -6.30 -8.90
N THR A 27 6.17 -7.28 -9.30
CA THR A 27 6.47 -7.54 -10.71
C THR A 27 5.24 -7.99 -11.48
N SER A 28 4.36 -8.75 -10.82
CA SER A 28 3.06 -9.12 -11.36
C SER A 28 2.13 -7.91 -11.33
N ARG A 29 1.43 -7.67 -12.44
CA ARG A 29 0.51 -6.55 -12.63
C ARG A 29 -0.88 -7.04 -13.01
N SER A 30 -1.88 -6.22 -12.72
CA SER A 30 -3.26 -6.44 -13.16
C SER A 30 -3.36 -6.27 -14.68
N ARG A 31 -4.52 -6.63 -15.25
CA ARG A 31 -4.85 -6.37 -16.66
C ARG A 31 -4.71 -4.89 -17.06
N TYR A 32 -4.77 -3.97 -16.10
CA TYR A 32 -4.66 -2.53 -16.28
C TYR A 32 -3.24 -2.00 -16.01
N ARG A 33 -2.24 -2.88 -15.95
CA ARG A 33 -0.82 -2.58 -15.70
C ARG A 33 -0.52 -1.98 -14.32
N GLU A 34 -1.43 -2.14 -13.37
CA GLU A 34 -1.24 -1.70 -11.98
C GLU A 34 -0.59 -2.82 -11.17
N PRO A 35 0.35 -2.55 -10.25
CA PRO A 35 0.90 -3.57 -9.38
C PRO A 35 -0.18 -4.16 -8.47
N TRP A 36 -0.13 -5.46 -8.21
CA TRP A 36 -1.04 -6.15 -7.30
C TRP A 36 -0.82 -5.74 -5.84
N PHE A 37 0.44 -5.55 -5.45
CA PHE A 37 0.81 -5.16 -4.09
C PHE A 37 2.13 -4.39 -4.07
N PHE A 38 2.40 -3.75 -2.94
CA PHE A 38 3.65 -3.11 -2.60
C PHE A 38 4.30 -3.86 -1.43
N VAL A 39 5.61 -4.07 -1.50
CA VAL A 39 6.40 -4.61 -0.39
C VAL A 39 7.18 -3.47 0.24
N ILE A 40 7.08 -3.32 1.56
CA ILE A 40 7.87 -2.37 2.34
C ILE A 40 8.98 -3.15 3.03
N TYR A 41 10.23 -2.79 2.77
CA TYR A 41 11.39 -3.52 3.27
C TYR A 41 12.59 -2.60 3.55
N CYS A 42 13.54 -3.09 4.35
CA CYS A 42 14.81 -2.43 4.58
C CYS A 42 15.74 -2.60 3.37
N ASP A 43 16.24 -1.52 2.79
CA ASP A 43 17.13 -1.58 1.62
C ASP A 43 18.53 -2.17 1.93
N GLN A 44 18.96 -2.10 3.19
CA GLN A 44 20.26 -2.62 3.61
C GLN A 44 20.28 -4.14 3.83
N CYS A 45 19.24 -4.70 4.44
CA CYS A 45 19.23 -6.12 4.85
C CYS A 45 18.08 -6.94 4.27
N GLY A 46 17.12 -6.31 3.58
CA GLY A 46 15.97 -6.99 2.99
C GLY A 46 14.85 -7.35 3.98
N HIS A 47 14.92 -6.94 5.25
CA HIS A 47 13.85 -7.21 6.22
C HIS A 47 12.52 -6.62 5.75
N VAL A 48 11.50 -7.47 5.59
CA VAL A 48 10.17 -7.07 5.12
C VAL A 48 9.31 -6.65 6.30
N TYR A 49 8.79 -5.43 6.26
CA TYR A 49 7.89 -4.88 7.28
C TYR A 49 6.43 -5.17 6.98
N ASN A 50 6.03 -5.01 5.72
CA ASN A 50 4.64 -5.15 5.33
C ASN A 50 4.48 -5.43 3.84
N VAL A 51 3.33 -6.00 3.48
CA VAL A 51 2.87 -6.18 2.10
C VAL A 51 1.49 -5.57 1.98
N ILE A 52 1.39 -4.46 1.25
CA ILE A 52 0.13 -3.71 1.07
C ILE A 52 -0.47 -4.09 -0.27
N ALA A 53 -1.62 -4.74 -0.26
CA ALA A 53 -2.39 -4.93 -1.48
C ALA A 53 -2.94 -3.58 -1.97
N LYS A 54 -2.79 -3.28 -3.26
CA LYS A 54 -3.52 -2.15 -3.85
C LYS A 54 -5.00 -2.50 -3.74
N HIS A 55 -5.77 -1.72 -2.98
CA HIS A 55 -7.22 -1.94 -2.79
C HIS A 55 -7.88 -2.23 -4.14
N VAL A 56 -8.13 -3.50 -4.43
CA VAL A 56 -9.06 -3.92 -5.46
C VAL A 56 -10.41 -3.78 -4.81
N PHE A 57 -11.02 -2.60 -4.94
CA PHE A 57 -12.48 -2.57 -4.99
C PHE A 57 -12.83 -3.45 -6.18
N ALA A 58 -13.06 -4.74 -5.92
CA ALA A 58 -13.88 -5.52 -6.83
C ALA A 58 -15.11 -4.64 -7.01
N GLN A 59 -15.29 -4.11 -8.20
CA GLN A 59 -16.51 -3.42 -8.54
C GLN A 59 -17.60 -4.48 -8.52
N THR A 60 -18.07 -4.84 -7.32
CA THR A 60 -19.43 -5.28 -7.15
C THR A 60 -20.21 -4.03 -7.50
N ALA A 61 -20.48 -3.86 -8.79
CA ALA A 61 -21.38 -2.85 -9.29
C ALA A 61 -22.74 -3.19 -8.70
N THR A 62 -22.99 -2.75 -7.48
CA THR A 62 -24.32 -2.74 -6.91
C THR A 62 -25.10 -1.79 -7.81
N ARG A 63 -25.85 -2.36 -8.77
CA ARG A 63 -26.83 -1.60 -9.56
C ARG A 63 -27.83 -1.06 -8.56
N VAL A 64 -27.68 0.20 -8.19
CA VAL A 64 -28.76 0.94 -7.53
C VAL A 64 -29.80 1.16 -8.61
N VAL A 65 -30.89 0.39 -8.56
CA VAL A 65 -32.08 0.67 -9.34
C VAL A 65 -32.79 1.81 -8.65
N LEU A 66 -32.72 3.02 -9.23
CA LEU A 66 -33.55 4.13 -8.79
C LEU A 66 -35.01 3.79 -9.15
N PRO A 67 -35.98 3.89 -8.22
CA PRO A 67 -37.38 3.74 -8.58
C PRO A 67 -37.77 4.86 -9.55
N ASN A 68 -38.47 4.49 -10.63
CA ASN A 68 -38.99 5.45 -11.59
C ASN A 68 -40.02 6.34 -10.89
N GLU A 69 -39.77 7.65 -10.90
CA GLU A 69 -40.77 8.64 -10.51
C GLU A 69 -41.70 8.87 -11.70
N ASN A 70 -42.70 8.00 -11.82
CA ASN A 70 -43.90 8.21 -12.61
C ASN A 70 -45.06 7.59 -11.84
N VAL A 71 -45.62 8.37 -10.93
CA VAL A 71 -46.96 8.15 -10.40
C VAL A 71 -47.83 9.24 -11.04
N GLU A 72 -48.76 8.80 -11.89
CA GLU A 72 -49.83 9.59 -12.50
C GLU A 72 -50.70 10.31 -11.47
#